data_AF-A0A1B0FBW0-F1
#
_entry.id   AF-A0A1B0FBW0-F1
#
_cell.length_a   1.000
_cell.length_b   1.000
_cell.length_c   1.000
_cell.angle_alpha   90.00
_cell.angle_beta   90.00
_cell.angle_gamma   90.00
#
_symmetry.space_group_name_H-M   'P 1'
#
loop_
_entity.id
_entity.type
_entity.pdbx_description
1 polymer ?
#
loop_
_entity_poly.entity_id
_entity_poly.type
_entity_poly.pdbx_seq_one_letter_code
_entity_poly.pdbx_strand_id
1 'polypeptide(L)'
;VGWLEPLLDRIARNSTTVVCPVIDVIDDTTLEYHYHDSGGVNVGGFDWSLQFNWHAVPEREKKRHKVFDCLRVGAIETTQET
;
A
#
# COMPACT_ATOMS: atom_id res chain seq x y z
N VAL A 1 13.93 11.89 -9.61
CA VAL A 1 12.65 11.22 -9.92
C VAL A 1 11.78 11.41 -8.68
N GLY A 2 10.62 12.02 -8.83
CA GLY A 2 9.68 12.29 -7.73
C GLY A 2 8.71 11.12 -7.48
N TRP A 3 7.72 11.36 -6.63
CA TRP A 3 6.68 10.40 -6.29
C TRP A 3 5.61 10.25 -7.39
N LEU A 4 5.51 11.21 -8.32
CA LEU A 4 4.45 11.26 -9.32
C LEU A 4 4.74 10.39 -10.54
N GLU A 5 5.97 10.45 -11.05
CA GLU A 5 6.40 9.70 -12.24
C GLU A 5 6.12 8.18 -12.15
N PRO A 6 6.44 7.46 -11.05
CA PRO A 6 6.15 6.03 -10.97
C PRO A 6 4.65 5.70 -10.96
N LEU A 7 3.81 6.59 -10.40
CA LEU A 7 2.36 6.40 -10.40
C LEU A 7 1.79 6.55 -11.81
N LEU A 8 2.22 7.60 -12.52
CA LEU A 8 1.76 7.86 -13.88
C LEU A 8 2.25 6.81 -14.88
N ASP A 9 3.50 6.36 -14.76
CA ASP A 9 4.04 5.29 -15.60
C ASP A 9 3.21 3.99 -15.46
N ARG A 10 2.76 3.67 -14.24
CA ARG A 10 1.94 2.48 -14.03
C ARG A 10 0.56 2.57 -14.68
N ILE A 11 -0.10 3.73 -14.60
CA ILE A 11 -1.38 3.99 -15.27
C ILE A 11 -1.21 3.98 -16.79
N ALA A 12 -0.14 4.60 -17.30
CA ALA A 12 0.17 4.64 -18.72
C ALA A 12 0.35 3.24 -19.33
N ARG A 13 0.94 2.30 -18.57
CA ARG A 13 1.08 0.89 -18.99
C ARG A 13 -0.23 0.10 -18.97
N ASN A 14 -1.16 0.45 -18.09
CA ASN A 14 -2.48 -0.17 -18.03
C ASN A 14 -3.52 0.77 -17.43
N SER A 15 -4.39 1.33 -18.28
CA SER A 15 -5.43 2.29 -17.90
C SER A 15 -6.54 1.72 -16.99
N THR A 16 -6.62 0.39 -16.84
CA THR A 16 -7.54 -0.26 -15.89
C THR A 16 -6.95 -0.42 -14.49
N THR A 17 -5.68 -0.05 -14.29
CA THR A 17 -5.02 -0.13 -12.99
C THR A 17 -5.21 1.18 -12.23
N VAL A 18 -5.75 1.09 -11.01
CA VAL A 18 -5.75 2.18 -10.04
C VAL A 18 -4.51 2.02 -9.15
N VAL A 19 -3.80 3.13 -8.90
CA VAL A 19 -2.58 3.16 -8.09
C VAL A 19 -2.72 4.13 -6.93
N CYS A 20 -2.04 3.84 -5.82
CA CYS A 20 -1.97 4.69 -4.63
C CYS A 20 -0.50 4.76 -4.18
N PRO A 21 0.04 5.95 -3.82
CA PRO A 21 1.35 6.03 -3.21
C PRO A 21 1.35 5.38 -1.82
N VAL A 22 2.54 5.04 -1.32
CA VAL A 22 2.72 4.76 0.11
C VAL A 22 2.44 6.05 0.88
N ILE A 23 1.62 5.96 1.93
CA ILE A 23 1.20 7.09 2.74
C ILE A 23 2.07 7.11 3.99
N ASP A 24 2.80 8.20 4.18
CA ASP A 24 3.57 8.47 5.40
C ASP A 24 2.73 9.23 6.42
N VAL A 25 3.15 9.17 7.69
CA VAL A 25 2.46 9.84 8.78
C VAL A 25 3.13 11.18 9.05
N ILE A 26 2.33 12.23 9.17
CA ILE A 26 2.78 13.54 9.65
C ILE A 26 2.09 13.78 10.99
N ASP A 27 2.86 14.06 12.04
CA ASP A 27 2.32 14.38 13.36
C ASP A 27 1.47 15.66 13.30
N ASP A 28 0.26 15.61 13.86
CA ASP A 28 -0.70 16.72 13.76
C ASP A 28 -0.34 17.91 14.65
N THR A 29 0.53 17.71 15.64
CA THR A 29 0.94 18.73 16.61
C THR A 29 2.31 19.32 16.29
N THR A 30 3.27 18.50 15.89
CA THR A 30 4.67 18.92 15.64
C THR A 30 4.96 19.10 14.14
N LEU A 31 4.10 18.58 13.26
CA LEU A 31 4.36 18.45 11.81
C LEU A 31 5.62 17.64 11.49
N GLU A 32 6.08 16.79 12.41
CA GLU A 32 7.18 15.87 12.17
C GLU A 32 6.78 14.83 11.11
N TYR A 33 7.67 14.61 10.15
CA TYR A 33 7.47 13.68 9.05
C TYR A 33 8.06 12.31 9.40
N HIS A 34 7.17 11.33 9.62
CA HIS A 34 7.53 9.95 9.87
C HIS A 34 7.45 9.15 8.57
N TYR A 35 8.59 8.99 7.90
CA TYR A 35 8.68 8.16 6.71
C TYR A 35 8.76 6.68 7.07
N HIS A 36 8.11 5.84 6.27
CA HIS A 36 8.27 4.39 6.38
C HIS A 36 9.46 3.90 5.56
N ASP A 37 10.33 3.08 6.16
CA ASP A 37 11.32 2.33 5.39
C ASP A 37 10.60 1.27 4.53
N SER A 38 11.23 0.94 3.40
CA SER A 38 10.82 -0.03 2.39
C SER A 38 10.39 -1.41 2.92
N GLY A 39 10.82 -1.78 4.15
CA GLY A 39 10.42 -3.02 4.81
C GLY A 39 9.09 -2.96 5.58
N GLY A 40 8.54 -1.76 5.83
CA GLY A 40 7.37 -1.51 6.69
C GLY A 40 6.07 -1.20 5.94
N VAL A 41 6.00 -1.51 4.64
CA VAL A 41 4.80 -1.21 3.83
C VAL A 41 3.63 -2.08 4.32
N ASN A 42 2.50 -1.43 4.58
CA ASN A 42 1.23 -2.07 4.91
C ASN A 42 0.25 -1.98 3.73
N VAL A 43 -0.67 -2.93 3.68
CA VAL A 43 -1.75 -3.00 2.71
C VAL A 43 -3.05 -2.62 3.36
N GLY A 44 -3.81 -1.74 2.71
CA GLY A 44 -5.18 -1.45 3.11
C GLY A 44 -6.11 -2.62 2.83
N GLY A 45 -6.94 -2.99 3.80
CA GLY A 45 -7.97 -4.01 3.70
C GLY A 45 -9.25 -3.58 4.40
N PHE A 46 -10.35 -4.28 4.11
CA PHE A 46 -11.62 -4.12 4.82
C PHE A 46 -11.94 -5.38 5.59
N ASP A 47 -12.42 -5.20 6.82
CA ASP A 47 -13.07 -6.27 7.57
C ASP A 47 -14.52 -6.49 7.08
N TRP A 48 -15.18 -7.53 7.60
CA TRP A 48 -16.58 -7.83 7.27
C TRP A 48 -17.57 -6.79 7.79
N SER A 49 -17.16 -5.96 8.75
CA SER A 49 -17.91 -4.81 9.22
C SER A 49 -17.72 -3.58 8.32
N LEU A 50 -16.99 -3.71 7.21
CA LEU A 50 -16.62 -2.66 6.26
C LEU A 50 -15.74 -1.55 6.86
N GLN A 51 -15.02 -1.84 7.93
CA GLN A 51 -14.02 -0.94 8.49
C GLN A 51 -12.68 -1.13 7.80
N PHE A 52 -12.07 -0.01 7.40
CA PHE A 52 -10.75 0.00 6.79
C PHE A 52 -9.67 -0.19 7.85
N ASN A 53 -8.74 -1.10 7.60
CA ASN A 53 -7.59 -1.37 8.46
C ASN A 53 -6.30 -1.54 7.63
N TRP A 54 -5.16 -1.35 8.28
CA TRP A 54 -3.83 -1.59 7.70
C TRP A 54 -3.30 -2.95 8.13
N HIS A 55 -3.00 -3.80 7.15
CA HIS A 55 -2.51 -5.16 7.35
C HIS A 55 -1.08 -5.31 6.84
N ALA A 56 -0.30 -6.18 7.47
CA ALA A 56 1.03 -6.51 6.98
C ALA A 56 0.95 -7.19 5.60
N VAL A 57 1.88 -6.86 4.70
CA VAL A 57 1.93 -7.50 3.38
C VAL A 57 2.13 -9.02 3.53
N PRO A 58 1.27 -9.87 2.94
CA PRO A 58 1.45 -11.31 2.97
C PRO A 58 2.76 -11.74 2.33
N GLU A 59 3.40 -12.78 2.87
CA GLU A 59 4.71 -13.27 2.40
C GLU A 59 4.72 -13.63 0.90
N ARG A 60 3.58 -14.09 0.37
CA ARG A 60 3.39 -14.37 -1.05
C ARG A 60 3.57 -13.13 -1.93
N GLU A 61 3.06 -11.98 -1.50
CA GLU A 61 3.21 -10.71 -2.22
C GLU A 61 4.60 -10.11 -2.00
N LYS A 62 5.19 -10.27 -0.81
CA LYS A 62 6.58 -9.88 -0.53
C LYS A 62 7.57 -10.57 -1.47
N LYS A 63 7.45 -11.89 -1.66
CA LYS A 63 8.31 -12.67 -2.56
C LYS A 63 8.11 -12.32 -4.04
N ARG A 64 6.92 -11.86 -4.42
CA ARG A 64 6.60 -11.49 -5.79
C ARG A 64 7.03 -10.06 -6.13
N HIS A 65 7.21 -9.22 -5.11
CA HIS A 65 7.60 -7.82 -5.28
C HIS A 65 9.11 -7.63 -5.44
N LYS A 66 9.46 -6.80 -6.41
CA LYS A 66 10.72 -6.06 -6.43
C LYS A 66 10.46 -4.68 -5.83
N VAL A 67 11.47 -4.08 -5.20
CA VAL A 67 11.39 -2.82 -4.44
C VAL A 67 10.74 -1.65 -5.20
N PHE A 68 10.73 -1.67 -6.54
CA PHE A 68 10.21 -0.59 -7.38
C PHE A 68 8.84 -0.89 -8.03
N ASP A 69 8.22 -2.03 -7.74
CA ASP A 69 6.95 -2.44 -8.35
C ASP A 69 5.73 -2.12 -7.46
N CYS A 70 4.58 -1.86 -8.09
CA CYS A 70 3.31 -1.56 -7.43
C CYS A 70 2.74 -2.79 -6.72
N LEU A 71 2.49 -2.67 -5.41
CA LEU A 71 1.87 -3.75 -4.64
C LEU A 71 0.42 -3.98 -5.06
N ARG A 72 0.09 -5.24 -5.43
CA ARG A 72 -1.31 -5.61 -5.65
C ARG A 72 -1.98 -5.79 -4.31
N VAL A 73 -2.93 -4.91 -4.03
CA VAL A 73 -3.77 -4.94 -2.84
C VAL A 73 -5.14 -5.55 -3.18
N GLY A 74 -5.59 -6.50 -2.35
CA GLY A 74 -6.95 -7.03 -2.42
C GLY A 74 -7.85 -6.25 -1.47
N ALA A 75 -9.07 -5.95 -1.89
CA ALA A 75 -9.99 -5.12 -1.09
C ALA A 75 -10.80 -5.91 -0.02
N ILE A 76 -10.58 -7.22 0.14
CA ILE A 76 -11.42 -8.08 1.00
C ILE A 76 -10.53 -9.06 1.76
N GLU A 77 -10.54 -8.98 3.09
CA GLU A 77 -9.99 -10.04 3.95
C GLU A 77 -11.15 -10.84 4.54
N THR A 78 -11.29 -12.10 4.12
CA THR A 78 -12.15 -13.05 4.83
C THR A 78 -11.42 -13.44 6.11
N THR A 79 -11.94 -13.00 7.26
CA THR A 79 -11.55 -13.47 8.61
C THR A 79 -10.95 -14.87 8.59
N GLN A 80 -9.62 -14.97 8.79
CA GLN A 80 -9.03 -16.19 9.33
C GLN A 80 -9.32 -16.20 10.84
N GLU A 81 -10.51 -16.66 11.22
CA GLU A 81 -10.65 -17.41 12.46
C GLU A 81 -10.52 -18.89 12.11
N THR A 82 -9.29 -19.42 12.19
CA THR A 82 -9.02 -20.74 12.79
C THR A 82 -7.57 -20.80 13.23
#